data_AF-A0A3B0S9K0-F1
#
_entry.id   AF-A0A3B0S9K0-F1
#
_cell.length_a   1.000
_cell.length_b   1.000
_cell.length_c   1.000
_cell.angle_alpha   90.00
_cell.angle_beta   90.00
_cell.angle_gamma   90.00
#
_symmetry.space_group_name_H-M   'P 1'
#
loop_
_entity.id
_entity.type
_entity.pdbx_description
1 polymer ?
#
loop_
_entity_poly.entity_id
_entity_poly.type
_entity_poly.pdbx_seq_one_letter_code
_entity_poly.pdbx_strand_id
1 'polypeptide(L)' 'MAKPVVIEARVRERAGKGAARAIRREGRVPAVIYGDKQD' A
#
# COMPACT_ATOMS: atom_id res chain seq x y z
N MET A 1 -8.35 0.66 25.76
CA MET A 1 -7.93 1.51 24.62
C MET A 1 -6.93 0.74 23.78
N ALA A 2 -7.16 0.62 22.47
CA ALA A 2 -6.20 -0.01 21.56
C ALA A 2 -5.02 0.93 21.30
N LYS A 3 -3.79 0.40 21.23
CA LYS A 3 -2.62 1.18 20.81
C LYS A 3 -2.60 1.24 19.28
N PRO A 4 -2.56 2.44 18.66
CA PRO A 4 -2.44 2.55 17.21
C PRO A 4 -1.05 2.07 16.77
N VAL A 5 -1.00 1.34 15.65
CA VAL A 5 0.25 0.98 14.98
C VAL A 5 0.44 1.94 13.82
N VAL A 6 1.59 2.62 13.79
CA VAL A 6 1.96 3.51 12.69
C VAL A 6 2.70 2.69 11.64
N ILE A 7 2.27 2.78 10.39
CA ILE A 7 2.90 2.11 9.24
C ILE A 7 3.24 3.17 8.20
N GLU A 8 4.53 3.30 7.86
CA GLU A 8 4.95 4.19 6.80
C GLU A 8 4.54 3.64 5.43
N ALA A 9 3.82 4.46 4.65
CA ALA A 9 3.32 4.10 3.33
C ALA A 9 3.74 5.14 2.28
N ARG A 10 3.84 4.68 1.03
CA ARG A 10 4.08 5.54 -0.14
C ARG A 10 3.07 5.23 -1.24
N VAL A 11 2.64 6.25 -1.97
CA VAL A 11 1.76 6.07 -3.13
C VAL A 11 2.48 5.25 -4.20
N ARG A 12 1.74 4.36 -4.86
CA ARG A 12 2.27 3.52 -5.94
C ARG A 12 2.14 4.25 -7.28
N GLU A 13 3.21 4.25 -8.06
CA GLU A 13 3.19 4.87 -9.41
C GLU A 13 2.33 4.09 -10.42
N ARG A 14 2.25 2.75 -10.28
CA ARG A 14 1.58 1.87 -11.25
C ARG A 14 0.74 0.79 -10.57
N ALA A 15 -0.38 0.45 -11.20
CA ALA A 15 -1.27 -0.65 -10.82
C ALA A 15 -1.00 -1.93 -11.62
N GLY A 16 -1.62 -3.04 -11.21
CA GLY A 16 -1.58 -4.33 -11.93
C GLY A 16 -0.48 -5.32 -11.52
N LYS A 17 -0.47 -6.47 -12.18
CA LYS A 17 0.35 -7.66 -11.85
C LYS A 17 1.85 -7.39 -11.89
N GLY A 18 2.31 -6.69 -12.93
CA GLY A 18 3.74 -6.35 -13.12
C GLY A 18 4.25 -5.43 -12.01
N ALA A 19 3.49 -4.36 -11.72
CA ALA A 19 3.81 -3.41 -10.66
C ALA A 19 3.86 -4.08 -9.28
N ALA A 20 2.87 -4.93 -8.97
CA ALA A 20 2.85 -5.66 -7.70
C ALA A 20 4.01 -6.66 -7.56
N ARG A 21 4.55 -7.19 -8.66
CA ARG A 21 5.75 -8.04 -8.63
C ARG A 21 7.04 -7.22 -8.43
N ALA A 22 7.15 -6.06 -9.06
CA ALA A 22 8.27 -5.15 -8.86
C ALA A 22 8.38 -4.71 -7.38
N ILE A 23 7.27 -4.25 -6.79
CA ILE A 23 7.19 -3.85 -5.37
C ILE A 23 7.65 -4.98 -4.43
N ARG A 24 7.26 -6.23 -4.71
CA ARG A 24 7.72 -7.38 -3.92
C ARG A 24 9.22 -7.65 -4.08
N ARG A 25 9.79 -7.48 -5.28
CA ARG A 25 11.24 -7.61 -5.52
C ARG A 25 12.05 -6.52 -4.81
N GLU A 26 11.45 -5.35 -4.59
CA GLU A 26 12.02 -4.27 -3.78
C GLU A 26 11.88 -4.50 -2.25
N GLY A 27 11.37 -5.66 -1.82
CA GLY A 27 11.20 -5.99 -0.40
C GLY A 27 10.02 -5.29 0.27
N ARG A 28 9.06 -4.76 -0.50
CA ARG A 28 7.88 -4.05 0.03
C ARG A 28 6.59 -4.82 -0.18
N VAL A 29 5.57 -4.46 0.60
CA VAL A 29 4.25 -5.07 0.54
C VAL A 29 3.27 -4.13 -0.18
N PRO A 30 2.65 -4.54 -1.30
CA PRO A 30 1.60 -3.76 -1.92
C PRO A 30 0.31 -3.85 -1.08
N ALA A 31 -0.33 -2.70 -0.83
CA ALA A 31 -1.57 -2.58 -0.06
C ALA A 31 -2.59 -1.67 -0.78
N VAL A 32 -3.82 -1.66 -0.26
CA VAL A 32 -4.93 -0.78 -0.68
C VAL A 32 -5.49 -0.13 0.59
N ILE A 33 -5.68 1.18 0.56
CA ILE A 33 -6.37 1.95 1.60
C ILE A 33 -7.60 2.55 0.94
N TYR A 34 -8.78 2.27 1.50
CA TYR A 34 -10.07 2.80 1.03
C TYR A 34 -10.86 3.29 2.24
N GLY A 35 -11.80 4.19 2.02
CA GLY A 35 -12.59 4.81 3.08
C GLY A 35 -12.83 6.29 2.80
N ASP A 36 -13.47 6.98 3.74
CA ASP A 36 -13.72 8.42 3.68
C ASP A 36 -14.60 8.93 2.50
N LYS A 37 -15.24 8.01 1.76
CA LYS A 37 -16.03 8.33 0.55
C LYS A 37 -15.25 9.17 -0.47
N GLN A 38 -13.92 9.08 -0.46
CA GLN A 38 -13.10 9.65 -1.52
C GLN A 38 -13.19 8.72 -2.73
N ASP A 39 -13.60 9.30 -3.85
CA ASP A 39 -13.70 8.64 -5.16
C ASP A 39 -12.29 8.30 -5.71
#